data_AF-A0A3N0HZW2-F1
#
_entry.id   AF-A0A3N0HZW2-F1
#
_cell.length_a   1.000
_cell.length_b   1.000
_cell.length_c   1.000
_cell.angle_alpha   90.00
_cell.angle_beta   90.00
_cell.angle_gamma   90.00
#
_symmetry.space_group_name_H-M   'P 1'
#
loop_
_entity.id
_entity.type
_entity.pdbx_description
1 polymer ?
#
loop_
_entity_poly.entity_id
_entity_poly.type
_entity_poly.pdbx_seq_one_letter_code
_entity_poly.pdbx_strand_id
1 'polypeptide(L)'
;MASNDMQVLMYKILKYLYECMKNGIEPKLEDFSWDSKLMDVPQSYWVEIIAILVEDGYIDGFSVMRNKVKDVKLHIQTNRPYRITYKGVCFLDENSGMKKAKEFLSSTFPVILSSVLGVIIQP
;
A
#
# COMPACT_ATOMS: atom_id res chain seq x y z
N MET A 1 14.99 6.21 -8.33
CA MET A 1 13.57 6.05 -8.00
C MET A 1 13.04 7.40 -7.56
N ALA A 2 11.76 7.65 -7.78
CA ALA A 2 11.04 8.83 -7.32
C ALA A 2 9.97 8.44 -6.29
N SER A 3 9.52 9.40 -5.47
CA SER A 3 8.51 9.14 -4.43
C SER A 3 7.17 8.62 -4.97
N ASN A 4 6.88 8.90 -6.24
CA ASN A 4 5.69 8.51 -6.98
C ASN A 4 5.91 7.31 -7.94
N ASP A 5 7.08 6.67 -7.91
CA ASP A 5 7.26 5.42 -8.67
C ASP A 5 6.33 4.33 -8.13
N MET A 6 5.71 3.55 -9.03
CA MET A 6 4.73 2.52 -8.65
C MET A 6 5.26 1.55 -7.59
N GLN A 7 6.52 1.11 -7.72
CA GLN A 7 7.17 0.21 -6.76
C GLN A 7 7.34 0.85 -5.38
N VAL A 8 7.59 2.16 -5.31
CA VAL A 8 7.69 2.89 -4.03
C VAL A 8 6.33 2.94 -3.35
N LEU A 9 5.27 3.23 -4.11
CA LEU A 9 3.91 3.32 -3.58
C LEU A 9 3.38 1.96 -3.13
N MET A 10 3.60 0.90 -3.91
CA MET A 10 3.29 -0.48 -3.52
C MET A 10 4.01 -0.87 -2.23
N TYR A 11 5.32 -0.59 -2.12
CA TYR A 11 6.09 -0.85 -0.91
C TYR A 11 5.50 -0.14 0.31
N LYS A 12 5.13 1.14 0.18
CA LYS A 12 4.53 1.91 1.29
C LYS A 12 3.23 1.28 1.80
N ILE A 13 2.32 0.88 0.89
CA ILE A 13 1.05 0.23 1.25
C ILE A 13 1.31 -1.10 1.95
N LEU A 14 2.10 -1.97 1.34
CA LEU A 14 2.40 -3.29 1.87
C LEU A 14 3.10 -3.21 3.23
N LYS A 15 4.09 -2.32 3.37
CA LYS A 15 4.81 -2.13 4.63
C LYS A 15 3.90 -1.57 5.73
N TYR A 16 3.01 -0.62 5.41
CA TYR A 16 2.01 -0.13 6.36
C TYR A 16 1.09 -1.26 6.85
N LEU A 17 0.47 -2.01 5.93
CA LEU A 17 -0.43 -3.11 6.28
C LEU A 17 0.31 -4.21 7.07
N TYR A 18 1.57 -4.49 6.74
CA TYR A 18 2.38 -5.46 7.45
C TYR A 18 2.73 -5.03 8.87
N GLU A 19 3.10 -3.77 9.08
CA GLU A 19 3.38 -3.26 10.43
C GLU A 19 2.09 -3.14 11.26
N CYS A 20 0.95 -2.79 10.67
CA CYS A 20 -0.34 -2.88 11.35
C CYS A 20 -0.61 -4.30 11.84
N MET A 21 -0.44 -5.30 10.97
CA MET A 21 -0.63 -6.71 11.31
C MET A 21 0.31 -7.18 12.42
N LYS A 22 1.60 -6.82 12.37
CA LYS A 22 2.60 -7.18 13.39
C LYS A 22 2.30 -6.58 14.77
N ASN A 23 1.71 -5.39 14.80
CA ASN A 23 1.44 -4.66 16.04
C ASN A 23 -0.01 -4.81 16.53
N GLY A 24 -0.85 -5.60 15.85
CA GLY A 24 -2.26 -5.76 16.22
C GLY A 24 -3.10 -4.48 16.03
N ILE A 25 -2.70 -3.60 15.11
CA ILE A 25 -3.38 -2.35 14.79
C ILE A 25 -4.34 -2.59 13.62
N GLU A 26 -5.61 -2.17 13.74
CA GLU A 26 -6.57 -2.23 12.64
C GLU A 26 -6.26 -1.11 11.62
N PRO A 27 -5.95 -1.44 10.34
CA PRO A 27 -5.62 -0.43 9.35
C PRO A 27 -6.77 0.52 9.03
N LYS A 28 -6.46 1.81 8.82
CA LYS A 28 -7.42 2.82 8.39
C LYS A 28 -7.11 3.28 6.97
N LEU A 29 -8.15 3.41 6.15
CA LEU A 29 -7.99 3.81 4.75
C LEU A 29 -7.28 5.17 4.61
N GLU A 30 -7.59 6.12 5.49
CA GLU A 30 -7.01 7.47 5.52
C GLU A 30 -5.49 7.51 5.73
N ASP A 31 -4.89 6.45 6.29
CA ASP A 31 -3.45 6.40 6.54
C ASP A 31 -2.66 6.02 5.29
N PHE A 32 -3.31 5.40 4.30
CA PHE A 32 -2.68 4.96 3.05
C PHE A 32 -3.46 5.32 1.79
N SER A 33 -4.48 6.20 1.90
CA SER A 33 -5.19 6.80 0.77
C SER A 33 -4.27 7.72 -0.04
N TRP A 34 -4.70 8.09 -1.24
CA TRP A 34 -3.95 8.90 -2.20
C TRP A 34 -3.43 10.26 -1.67
N ASP A 35 -4.09 10.81 -0.65
CA ASP A 35 -3.85 12.09 0.03
C ASP A 35 -3.32 11.94 1.48
N SER A 36 -2.91 10.73 1.87
CA SER A 36 -2.44 10.43 3.23
C SER A 36 -1.03 10.97 3.51
N LYS A 37 -0.55 10.91 4.77
CA LYS A 37 0.86 11.24 5.06
C LYS A 37 1.87 10.31 4.36
N LEU A 38 1.45 9.11 3.96
CA LEU A 38 2.29 8.16 3.26
C LEU A 38 2.28 8.37 1.74
N MET A 39 1.25 9.03 1.20
CA MET A 39 1.00 9.17 -0.23
C MET A 39 0.75 10.62 -0.63
N ASP A 40 1.24 11.00 -1.79
CA ASP A 40 0.90 12.30 -2.38
C ASP A 40 0.85 12.13 -3.90
N VAL A 41 -0.24 11.51 -4.36
CA VAL A 41 -0.40 11.10 -5.76
C VAL A 41 -1.84 11.28 -6.23
N PRO A 42 -2.09 11.40 -7.55
CA PRO A 42 -3.44 11.45 -8.07
C PRO A 42 -4.26 10.22 -7.65
N GLN A 43 -5.52 10.43 -7.26
CA GLN A 43 -6.43 9.36 -6.82
C GLN A 43 -6.53 8.22 -7.84
N SER A 44 -6.60 8.53 -9.14
CA SER A 44 -6.69 7.51 -10.19
C SER A 44 -5.48 6.58 -10.20
N TYR A 45 -4.28 7.10 -9.92
CA TYR A 45 -3.07 6.29 -9.89
C TYR A 45 -3.03 5.38 -8.66
N TRP A 46 -3.45 5.90 -7.51
CA TRP A 46 -3.60 5.09 -6.31
C TRP A 46 -4.64 3.96 -6.50
N VAL A 47 -5.75 4.24 -7.19
CA VAL A 47 -6.77 3.24 -7.54
C VAL A 47 -6.19 2.12 -8.41
N GLU A 48 -5.37 2.43 -9.42
CA GLU A 48 -4.65 1.42 -10.22
C GLU A 48 -3.72 0.56 -9.37
N ILE A 49 -2.97 1.17 -8.44
CA ILE A 49 -2.07 0.45 -7.54
C ILE A 49 -2.83 -0.51 -6.64
N ILE A 50 -3.93 -0.06 -6.03
CA ILE A 50 -4.78 -0.93 -5.21
C ILE A 50 -5.34 -2.08 -6.04
N ALA A 51 -5.80 -1.82 -7.26
CA ALA A 51 -6.32 -2.88 -8.13
C ALA A 51 -5.25 -3.94 -8.44
N ILE A 52 -4.03 -3.53 -8.79
CA ILE A 52 -2.90 -4.46 -9.00
C ILE A 52 -2.65 -5.29 -7.73
N LEU A 53 -2.55 -4.64 -6.57
CA LEU A 53 -2.26 -5.32 -5.31
C LEU A 53 -3.35 -6.34 -4.93
N VAL A 54 -4.61 -6.04 -5.23
CA VAL A 54 -5.77 -6.92 -4.95
C VAL A 54 -5.86 -8.06 -5.96
N GLU A 55 -5.78 -7.76 -7.25
CA GLU A 55 -5.90 -8.76 -8.33
C GLU A 55 -4.75 -9.76 -8.31
N ASP A 56 -3.54 -9.32 -7.95
CA ASP A 56 -2.40 -10.22 -7.73
C ASP A 56 -2.45 -10.93 -6.37
N GLY A 57 -3.42 -10.61 -5.50
CA GLY A 57 -3.61 -11.25 -4.20
C GLY A 57 -2.55 -10.89 -3.16
N TYR A 58 -1.91 -9.72 -3.27
CA TYR A 58 -0.97 -9.20 -2.27
C TYR A 58 -1.67 -8.55 -1.07
N ILE A 59 -2.86 -7.97 -1.29
CA ILE A 59 -3.69 -7.40 -0.24
C ILE A 59 -5.13 -7.85 -0.37
N ASP A 60 -5.84 -7.86 0.75
CA ASP A 60 -7.27 -8.07 0.86
C ASP A 60 -7.95 -6.82 1.44
N GLY A 61 -9.28 -6.80 1.31
CA GLY A 61 -10.13 -5.76 1.90
C GLY A 61 -10.67 -4.74 0.90
N PHE A 62 -10.61 -5.08 -0.39
CA PHE A 62 -11.15 -4.29 -1.48
C PHE A 62 -11.80 -5.20 -2.53
N SER A 63 -12.78 -4.66 -3.26
CA SER A 63 -13.34 -5.26 -4.48
C SER A 63 -13.04 -4.37 -5.67
N VAL A 64 -12.43 -4.94 -6.70
CA VAL A 64 -12.05 -4.24 -7.93
C VAL A 64 -13.18 -4.40 -8.95
N MET A 65 -13.72 -3.27 -9.43
CA MET A 65 -14.78 -3.25 -10.43
C MET A 65 -14.25 -2.64 -11.74
N ARG A 66 -14.23 -3.47 -12.79
CA ARG A 66 -13.88 -3.06 -14.16
C ARG A 66 -15.12 -3.15 -15.05
N ASN A 67 -15.67 -2.02 -15.47
CA ASN A 67 -16.76 -2.03 -16.44
C ASN A 67 -16.20 -1.94 -17.87
N LYS A 68 -16.46 -2.97 -18.69
CA LYS A 68 -15.97 -3.06 -20.08
C LYS A 68 -16.83 -2.31 -21.09
N VAL A 69 -17.96 -1.74 -20.67
CA VAL A 69 -18.95 -1.15 -21.56
C VAL A 69 -19.10 0.34 -21.24
N LYS A 70 -18.42 1.17 -22.05
CA LYS A 70 -18.40 2.65 -22.07
C LYS A 70 -17.68 3.31 -20.89
N ASP A 71 -16.51 3.90 -21.19
CA ASP A 71 -15.91 5.10 -20.56
C ASP A 71 -15.95 5.25 -19.01
N VAL A 72 -16.05 4.15 -18.26
CA VAL A 72 -16.05 4.18 -16.79
C VAL A 72 -14.70 3.72 -16.27
N LYS A 73 -14.10 4.63 -15.50
CA LYS A 73 -12.82 4.53 -14.79
C LYS A 73 -12.79 3.27 -13.91
N LEU A 74 -11.60 2.73 -13.68
CA LEU A 74 -11.38 1.73 -12.63
C LEU A 74 -11.95 2.24 -11.30
N HIS A 75 -12.74 1.41 -10.61
CA HIS A 75 -13.30 1.73 -9.30
C HIS A 75 -12.95 0.64 -8.29
N ILE A 76 -12.65 1.06 -7.06
CA ILE A 76 -12.46 0.16 -5.93
C ILE A 76 -13.57 0.40 -4.90
N GLN A 77 -14.12 -0.69 -4.36
CA GLN A 77 -15.00 -0.66 -3.20
C GLN A 77 -14.24 -1.20 -1.99
N THR A 78 -14.38 -0.56 -0.84
CA THR A 78 -13.75 -1.03 0.40
C THR A 78 -14.56 -2.14 1.03
N ASN A 79 -13.90 -3.18 1.53
CA ASN A 79 -14.51 -4.30 2.23
C ASN A 79 -13.64 -4.69 3.44
N ARG A 80 -13.78 -3.97 4.56
CA ARG A 80 -12.92 -4.17 5.73
C ARG A 80 -13.01 -5.61 6.27
N PRO A 81 -11.95 -6.14 6.91
CA PRO A 81 -10.68 -5.48 7.26
C PRO A 81 -9.69 -5.37 6.08
N TYR A 82 -8.87 -4.31 6.03
CA TYR A 82 -7.76 -4.21 5.06
C TYR A 82 -6.57 -5.02 5.57
N ARG A 83 -5.99 -5.89 4.75
CA ARG A 83 -4.92 -6.80 5.20
C ARG A 83 -3.89 -7.02 4.12
N ILE A 84 -2.63 -7.23 4.50
CA ILE A 84 -1.63 -7.85 3.64
C ILE A 84 -1.81 -9.37 3.71
N THR A 85 -1.66 -10.06 2.58
CA THR A 85 -1.69 -11.54 2.54
C THR A 85 -0.28 -12.11 2.77
N TYR A 86 -0.16 -13.42 3.00
CA TYR A 86 1.16 -14.07 3.03
C TYR A 86 1.93 -13.86 1.71
N LYS A 87 1.24 -13.92 0.56
CA LYS A 87 1.83 -13.63 -0.75
C LYS A 87 2.35 -12.19 -0.82
N GLY A 88 1.61 -11.23 -0.25
CA GLY A 88 2.04 -9.83 -0.14
C GLY A 88 3.30 -9.67 0.72
N VAL A 89 3.41 -10.41 1.83
CA VAL A 89 4.61 -10.42 2.68
C VAL A 89 5.82 -10.98 1.93
N CYS A 90 5.68 -12.13 1.26
CA CYS A 90 6.76 -12.69 0.43
C CYS A 90 7.17 -11.72 -0.68
N PHE A 91 6.20 -11.09 -1.36
CA PHE A 91 6.50 -10.10 -2.39
C PHE A 91 7.25 -8.89 -1.82
N LEU A 92 6.83 -8.37 -0.66
CA LEU A 92 7.48 -7.26 0.02
C LEU A 92 8.95 -7.56 0.37
N ASP A 93 9.24 -8.79 0.80
CA ASP A 93 10.59 -9.20 1.26
C ASP A 93 11.50 -9.67 0.12
N GLU A 94 10.98 -10.39 -0.87
CA GLU A 94 11.79 -11.09 -1.87
C GLU A 94 11.96 -10.30 -3.17
N ASN A 95 10.97 -9.49 -3.57
CA ASN A 95 10.97 -8.80 -4.85
C ASN A 95 12.07 -7.74 -4.95
N SER A 96 12.85 -7.75 -6.04
CA SER A 96 13.96 -6.81 -6.23
C SER A 96 13.53 -5.35 -6.34
N GLY A 97 12.33 -5.06 -6.86
CA GLY A 97 11.73 -3.73 -6.87
C GLY A 97 11.35 -3.25 -5.47
N MET A 98 10.79 -4.14 -4.64
CA MET A 98 10.47 -3.82 -3.24
C MET A 98 11.73 -3.56 -2.41
N LYS A 99 12.81 -4.34 -2.63
CA LYS A 99 14.12 -4.09 -2.00
C LYS A 99 14.68 -2.73 -2.36
N LYS A 100 14.66 -2.36 -3.65
CA LYS A 100 15.08 -1.03 -4.11
C LYS A 100 14.20 0.08 -3.51
N ALA A 101 12.89 -0.13 -3.41
CA ALA A 101 11.99 0.82 -2.76
C ALA A 101 12.30 1.00 -1.26
N LYS A 102 12.59 -0.09 -0.55
CA LYS A 102 13.04 -0.06 0.85
C LYS A 102 14.32 0.78 1.00
N GLU A 103 15.33 0.52 0.18
CA GLU A 103 16.60 1.26 0.19
C GLU A 103 16.38 2.75 -0.07
N PHE A 104 15.56 3.09 -1.07
CA PHE A 104 15.21 4.46 -1.42
C PHE A 104 14.52 5.22 -0.27
N LEU A 105 13.70 4.52 0.53
CA LEU A 105 12.91 5.09 1.62
C LEU A 105 13.59 5.03 3.00
N SER A 106 14.83 4.53 3.09
CA SER A 106 15.47 4.05 4.31
C SER A 106 15.60 5.02 5.49
N SER A 107 15.57 6.35 5.27
CA SER A 107 15.74 7.33 6.34
C SER A 107 14.43 7.96 6.83
N THR A 108 13.63 8.51 5.93
CA THR A 108 12.46 9.33 6.30
C THR A 108 11.20 8.50 6.49
N PHE A 109 11.01 7.44 5.69
CA PHE A 109 9.76 6.68 5.70
C PHE A 109 9.49 5.94 7.02
N PRO A 110 10.46 5.27 7.68
CA PRO A 110 10.20 4.61 8.95
C PRO A 110 9.73 5.57 10.04
N VAL A 111 10.21 6.82 10.02
CA VAL A 111 9.79 7.87 10.96
C VAL A 111 8.35 8.29 10.70
N ILE A 112 7.98 8.55 9.44
CA ILE A 112 6.60 8.89 9.08
C ILE A 112 5.67 7.73 9.42
N LEU A 113 6.04 6.50 9.06
CA LEU A 113 5.23 5.32 9.33
C LEU A 113 5.04 5.09 10.84
N SER A 114 6.09 5.25 11.64
CA SER A 114 6.00 5.20 13.11
C SER A 114 5.03 6.24 13.65
N SER A 115 5.07 7.47 13.11
CA SER A 115 4.15 8.55 13.52
C SER A 115 2.69 8.29 13.14
N VAL A 116 2.45 7.62 12.01
CA VAL A 116 1.10 7.23 11.55
C VAL A 116 0.55 6.12 12.44
N LEU A 117 1.36 5.12 12.76
CA LEU A 117 0.94 3.97 13.56
C LEU A 117 0.90 4.24 15.07
N GLY A 118 1.57 5.29 15.55
CA GLY A 118 1.73 5.55 16.98
C GLY A 118 2.62 4.51 17.69
N VAL A 119 3.50 3.83 16.95
CA VAL A 119 4.46 2.84 17.48
C VAL A 119 5.86 3.10 16.95
N ILE A 120 6.89 2.64 17.66
CA ILE A 120 8.28 2.74 17.21
C ILE A 120 8.58 1.54 16.30
N ILE A 121 8.89 1.80 15.04
CA ILE A 121 9.29 0.77 14.08
C ILE A 121 10.82 0.73 14.03
N GLN A 122 11.41 -0.41 14.40
CA GLN A 122 12.85 -0.61 14.27
C GLN A 122 13.25 -0.82 12.79
N PRO A 123 14.41 -0.32 12.35
CA PRO A 123 14.89 -0.41 10.96
C PRO A 123 14.97 -1.84 10.40
#